data_AF-A0A957Y174-F1
#
_entry.id   AF-A0A957Y174-F1
#
_cell.length_a   1.000
_cell.length_b   1.000
_cell.length_c   1.000
_cell.angle_alpha   90.00
_cell.angle_beta   90.00
_cell.angle_gamma   90.00
#
_symmetry.space_group_name_H-M   'P 1'
#
loop_
_entity.id
_entity.type
_entity.pdbx_description
1 polymer ?
#
loop_
_entity_poly.entity_id
_entity_poly.type
_entity_poly.pdbx_seq_one_letter_code
_entity_poly.pdbx_strand_id
1 'polypeptide(L)'
;MPRKLIWLLSLLTLILLAGCSAAASSGKATGDSDPWAFVPTHDTHTDHANIIQGPFDSGPEVTQKCLECHPDAAEQVMHTTHWTWEGDPVTVPWRDEPVTIGKKTQINNFCISAQGNEKKCTTCHTGYGWADDTYDFSNESGVDCLACHADAALYNKGEYGLPAETVDLTAAAQSVRAPTREECGKCHFDGGGGNGVKHGDLDESLYFPSENIDVHMGRLNFLCTDCHQTEDHEIKGKLLGDNITISPADQVSCQDCHQGTIHDDERINQHTDTVACQTCHVPAMALKDPTKTYWDLSTAGQDLPEDHYTYLKIKG
;
A
#
# COMPACT_ATOMS: atom_id res chain seq x y z
N MET A 1 -5.58 -29.86 66.78
CA MET A 1 -6.32 -28.60 66.52
C MET A 1 -7.82 -28.87 66.63
N PRO A 2 -8.61 -28.00 67.27
CA PRO A 2 -10.05 -28.25 67.46
C PRO A 2 -10.76 -28.21 66.10
N ARG A 3 -11.65 -29.18 65.83
CA ARG A 3 -12.41 -29.33 64.57
C ARG A 3 -13.01 -28.03 64.02
N LYS A 4 -13.38 -27.07 64.89
CA LYS A 4 -13.90 -25.75 64.51
C LYS A 4 -12.86 -24.88 63.77
N LEU A 5 -11.58 -24.98 64.12
CA LEU A 5 -10.51 -24.22 63.48
C LEU A 5 -10.25 -24.72 62.05
N ILE A 6 -10.36 -26.03 61.83
CA ILE A 6 -10.22 -26.65 60.50
C ILE A 6 -11.36 -26.18 59.59
N TRP A 7 -12.60 -26.19 60.07
CA TRP A 7 -13.76 -25.70 59.32
C TRP A 7 -13.66 -24.22 58.95
N LEU A 8 -13.18 -23.37 59.88
CA LEU A 8 -12.99 -21.94 59.61
C LEU A 8 -11.89 -21.70 58.58
N LEU A 9 -10.78 -22.44 58.65
CA LEU A 9 -9.69 -22.33 57.68
C LEU A 9 -10.11 -22.82 56.28
N SER A 10 -10.91 -23.90 56.20
CA SER A 10 -11.47 -24.41 54.95
C SER A 10 -12.46 -23.44 54.31
N LEU A 11 -13.30 -22.77 55.12
CA LEU A 11 -14.24 -21.76 54.62
C LEU A 11 -13.49 -20.52 54.11
N LEU A 12 -12.45 -20.08 54.84
CA LEU A 12 -11.64 -18.93 54.45
C LEU A 12 -10.88 -19.18 53.15
N THR A 13 -10.34 -20.39 52.96
CA THR A 13 -9.68 -20.79 51.71
C THR A 13 -10.66 -20.85 50.54
N LEU A 14 -11.89 -21.34 50.75
CA LEU A 14 -12.92 -21.33 49.71
C LEU A 14 -13.32 -19.90 49.30
N ILE A 15 -13.45 -19.00 50.28
CA ILE A 15 -13.78 -17.58 50.02
C ILE A 15 -12.63 -16.88 49.30
N LEU A 16 -11.38 -17.17 49.65
CA LEU A 16 -10.20 -16.64 48.96
C LEU A 16 -10.08 -17.18 47.53
N LEU A 17 -10.38 -18.46 47.30
CA LEU A 17 -10.41 -19.06 45.96
C LEU A 17 -11.55 -18.49 45.10
N ALA A 18 -12.73 -18.29 45.67
CA ALA A 18 -13.85 -17.65 44.99
C ALA A 18 -13.58 -16.16 44.71
N GLY A 19 -12.95 -15.45 45.64
CA GLY A 19 -12.52 -14.06 45.48
C GLY A 19 -11.43 -13.87 44.41
N CYS A 20 -10.44 -14.77 44.36
CA CYS A 20 -9.44 -14.80 43.29
C CYS A 20 -10.05 -15.12 41.92
N SER A 21 -11.03 -16.02 41.87
CA SER A 21 -11.73 -16.35 40.61
C SER A 21 -12.58 -15.19 40.10
N ALA A 22 -13.24 -14.46 41.01
CA ALA A 22 -14.00 -13.25 40.67
C ALA A 22 -13.08 -12.09 40.23
N ALA A 23 -11.94 -11.89 40.90
CA ALA A 23 -10.96 -10.86 40.54
C ALA A 23 -10.20 -11.18 39.23
N ALA A 24 -10.03 -12.46 38.88
CA ALA A 24 -9.49 -12.87 37.58
C ALA A 24 -10.50 -12.70 36.43
N SER A 25 -11.81 -12.60 36.73
CA SER A 25 -12.86 -12.41 35.72
C SER A 25 -13.22 -10.94 35.45
N SER A 26 -12.78 -10.00 36.30
CA SER A 26 -13.15 -8.58 36.21
C SER A 26 -12.27 -7.74 35.25
N GLY A 27 -11.71 -8.36 34.21
CA GLY A 27 -10.75 -7.70 33.30
C GLY A 27 -10.89 -7.98 31.80
N LYS A 28 -11.94 -8.69 31.33
CA LYS A 28 -12.24 -8.71 29.90
C LYS A 28 -13.19 -7.57 29.59
N ALA A 29 -12.62 -6.45 29.15
CA ALA A 29 -13.39 -5.41 28.47
C ALA A 29 -14.09 -6.06 27.27
N THR A 30 -15.39 -6.31 27.42
CA THR A 30 -16.27 -6.71 26.32
C THR A 30 -16.68 -5.42 25.63
N GLY A 31 -15.91 -5.06 24.62
CA GLY A 31 -16.34 -4.06 23.65
C GLY A 31 -16.07 -4.66 22.28
N ASP A 32 -17.10 -5.27 21.69
CA ASP A 32 -17.23 -5.27 20.23
C ASP A 32 -17.21 -3.79 19.83
N SER A 33 -16.05 -3.29 19.46
CA SER A 33 -15.96 -1.96 18.86
C SER A 33 -16.49 -2.10 17.44
N ASP A 34 -17.50 -1.31 17.08
CA ASP A 34 -17.97 -1.23 15.71
C ASP A 34 -16.81 -0.88 14.77
N PRO A 35 -16.43 -1.75 13.81
CA PRO A 35 -15.31 -1.48 12.91
C PRO A 35 -15.48 -0.21 12.09
N TRP A 36 -16.73 0.21 11.83
CA TRP A 36 -17.03 1.44 11.10
C TRP A 36 -16.63 2.71 11.85
N ALA A 37 -16.44 2.64 13.17
CA ALA A 37 -15.97 3.78 13.96
C ALA A 37 -14.53 4.18 13.63
N PHE A 38 -13.77 3.32 12.94
CA PHE A 38 -12.36 3.53 12.58
C PHE A 38 -12.13 3.84 11.11
N VAL A 39 -13.18 3.75 10.28
CA VAL A 39 -13.12 4.09 8.85
C VAL A 39 -13.10 5.62 8.71
N PRO A 40 -12.15 6.20 7.95
CA PRO A 40 -12.03 7.65 7.84
C PRO A 40 -13.22 8.26 7.10
N THR A 41 -13.54 9.51 7.45
CA THR A 41 -14.47 10.31 6.66
C THR A 41 -13.71 11.00 5.53
N HIS A 42 -14.17 10.82 4.30
CA HIS A 42 -13.59 11.51 3.15
C HIS A 42 -13.98 12.99 3.12
N ASP A 43 -12.99 13.86 2.90
CA ASP A 43 -13.22 15.29 2.73
C ASP A 43 -14.03 15.57 1.46
N THR A 44 -14.81 16.65 1.51
CA THR A 44 -15.58 17.08 0.34
C THR A 44 -14.63 17.70 -0.69
N HIS A 45 -14.60 17.09 -1.88
CA HIS A 45 -13.79 17.57 -2.99
C HIS A 45 -14.23 18.97 -3.46
N THR A 46 -13.26 19.85 -3.68
CA THR A 46 -13.46 21.14 -4.36
C THR A 46 -13.24 20.96 -5.85
N ASP A 47 -14.24 21.24 -6.68
CA ASP A 47 -14.13 21.12 -8.14
C ASP A 47 -13.14 22.13 -8.73
N HIS A 48 -12.17 21.64 -9.49
CA HIS A 48 -11.09 22.41 -10.10
C HIS A 48 -11.40 22.88 -11.52
N ALA A 49 -12.48 22.43 -12.14
CA ALA A 49 -12.79 22.70 -13.55
C ALA A 49 -12.86 24.20 -13.90
N ASN A 50 -13.27 25.04 -12.96
CA ASN A 50 -13.36 26.50 -13.12
C ASN A 50 -12.22 27.27 -12.44
N ILE A 51 -11.35 26.59 -11.70
CA ILE A 51 -10.24 27.18 -10.93
C ILE A 51 -8.95 27.09 -11.76
N ILE A 52 -8.71 25.93 -12.36
CA ILE A 52 -7.52 25.67 -13.16
C ILE A 52 -7.75 26.15 -14.59
N GLN A 53 -6.91 27.10 -15.02
CA GLN A 53 -6.92 27.67 -16.36
C GLN A 53 -5.58 27.38 -17.03
N GLY A 54 -5.61 26.60 -18.11
CA GLY A 54 -4.47 26.36 -18.99
C GLY A 54 -4.38 27.38 -20.12
N PRO A 55 -3.65 27.05 -21.21
CA PRO A 55 -3.00 25.76 -21.48
C PRO A 55 -1.77 25.51 -20.61
N PHE A 56 -1.39 24.24 -20.48
CA PHE A 56 -0.11 23.82 -19.90
C PHE A 56 0.68 23.04 -20.94
N ASP A 57 1.96 23.39 -21.11
CA ASP A 57 2.86 22.75 -22.05
C ASP A 57 3.65 21.60 -21.41
N SER A 58 3.68 21.52 -20.07
CA SER A 58 4.39 20.46 -19.34
C SER A 58 3.77 20.12 -17.98
N GLY A 59 4.06 18.91 -17.49
CA GLY A 59 3.67 18.48 -16.14
C GLY A 59 4.15 19.43 -15.04
N PRO A 60 5.42 19.89 -15.03
CA PRO A 60 5.90 20.86 -14.06
C PRO A 60 5.16 22.20 -14.03
N GLU A 61 4.63 22.69 -15.17
CA GLU A 61 3.79 23.89 -15.19
C GLU A 61 2.46 23.66 -14.46
N VAL A 62 1.87 22.47 -14.61
CA VAL A 62 0.68 22.08 -13.83
C VAL A 62 1.01 22.07 -12.34
N THR A 63 2.11 21.43 -11.94
CA THR A 63 2.51 21.36 -10.53
C THR A 63 2.75 22.75 -9.95
N GLN A 64 3.46 23.64 -10.66
CA GLN A 64 3.63 25.03 -10.23
C GLN A 64 2.28 25.73 -10.03
N LYS A 65 1.30 25.45 -10.89
CA LYS A 65 -0.06 26.00 -10.72
C LYS A 65 -0.76 25.46 -9.48
N CYS A 66 -0.62 24.17 -9.19
CA CYS A 66 -1.16 23.54 -7.97
C CYS A 66 -0.57 24.18 -6.70
N LEU A 67 0.74 24.44 -6.70
CA LEU A 67 1.48 24.97 -5.55
C LEU A 67 1.08 26.42 -5.17
N GLU A 68 0.40 27.16 -6.05
CA GLU A 68 -0.18 28.46 -5.70
C GLU A 68 -1.25 28.35 -4.59
N CYS A 69 -1.94 27.21 -4.50
CA CYS A 69 -2.99 26.94 -3.51
C CYS A 69 -2.61 25.83 -2.51
N HIS A 70 -1.70 24.93 -2.89
CA HIS A 70 -1.23 23.80 -2.09
C HIS A 70 0.29 23.89 -1.84
N PRO A 71 0.78 24.94 -1.16
CA PRO A 71 2.22 25.23 -1.08
C PRO A 71 3.03 24.11 -0.41
N ASP A 72 2.43 23.37 0.52
CA ASP A 72 3.13 22.34 1.29
C ASP A 72 3.09 20.96 0.61
N ALA A 73 2.23 20.78 -0.40
CA ALA A 73 1.92 19.44 -0.93
C ALA A 73 3.11 18.77 -1.64
N ALA A 74 3.92 19.53 -2.40
CA ALA A 74 5.11 18.96 -3.04
C ALA A 74 6.14 18.55 -1.98
N GLU A 75 6.43 19.42 -1.00
CA GLU A 75 7.35 19.11 0.10
C GLU A 75 6.91 17.85 0.87
N GLN A 76 5.62 17.75 1.18
CA GLN A 76 5.01 16.58 1.81
C GLN A 76 5.26 15.31 1.01
N VAL A 77 4.92 15.29 -0.29
CA VAL A 77 5.15 14.12 -1.17
C VAL A 77 6.65 13.78 -1.26
N MET A 78 7.52 14.79 -1.32
CA MET A 78 8.96 14.63 -1.47
C MET A 78 9.63 13.96 -0.26
N HIS A 79 9.00 14.02 0.91
CA HIS A 79 9.45 13.30 2.10
C HIS A 79 9.02 11.82 2.15
N THR A 80 8.19 11.38 1.22
CA THR A 80 7.66 10.01 1.21
C THR A 80 8.46 9.06 0.32
N THR A 81 8.26 7.76 0.56
CA THR A 81 8.85 6.70 -0.29
C THR A 81 8.33 6.70 -1.73
N HIS A 82 7.17 7.31 -2.02
CA HIS A 82 6.65 7.44 -3.37
C HIS A 82 7.54 8.34 -4.24
N TRP A 83 8.14 9.37 -3.63
CA TRP A 83 9.10 10.25 -4.28
C TRP A 83 10.52 9.71 -4.24
N THR A 84 11.02 9.31 -3.07
CA THR A 84 12.43 8.92 -2.93
C THR A 84 12.73 7.53 -3.50
N TRP A 85 11.72 6.66 -3.53
CA TRP A 85 11.85 5.21 -3.75
C TRP A 85 12.83 4.54 -2.78
N GLU A 86 12.96 5.12 -1.59
CA GLU A 86 13.93 4.76 -0.56
C GLU A 86 13.25 4.83 0.81
N GLY A 87 13.30 3.73 1.55
CA GLY A 87 12.87 3.71 2.96
C GLY A 87 13.92 4.28 3.90
N ASP A 88 13.64 4.23 5.20
CA ASP A 88 14.57 4.67 6.23
C ASP A 88 15.85 3.81 6.23
N PRO A 89 17.03 4.37 6.57
CA PRO A 89 18.25 3.59 6.73
C PRO A 89 18.09 2.50 7.80
N VAL A 90 18.46 1.26 7.45
CA VAL A 90 18.38 0.09 8.33
C VAL A 90 19.76 -0.54 8.55
N THR A 91 20.02 -0.99 9.77
CA THR A 91 21.20 -1.80 10.09
C THR A 91 20.99 -3.24 9.63
N VAL A 92 21.97 -3.80 8.92
CA VAL A 92 21.92 -5.18 8.44
C VAL A 92 23.11 -5.98 8.98
N PRO A 93 22.94 -7.28 9.30
CA PRO A 93 24.02 -8.09 9.89
C PRO A 93 25.30 -8.23 9.04
N TRP A 94 25.24 -7.94 7.74
CA TRP A 94 26.31 -8.15 6.77
C TRP A 94 26.99 -6.87 6.29
N ARG A 95 26.69 -5.70 6.87
CA ARG A 95 27.39 -4.44 6.62
C ARG A 95 27.56 -3.64 7.91
N ASP A 96 28.68 -2.93 8.00
CA ASP A 96 28.99 -2.09 9.16
C ASP A 96 28.18 -0.78 9.17
N GLU A 97 27.88 -0.24 7.99
CA GLU A 97 27.10 0.99 7.81
C GLU A 97 25.63 0.69 7.50
N PRO A 98 24.69 1.54 7.95
CA PRO A 98 23.28 1.45 7.56
C PRO A 98 23.10 1.48 6.04
N VAL A 99 22.10 0.76 5.56
CA VAL A 99 21.71 0.75 4.14
C VAL A 99 20.29 1.20 3.97
N THR A 100 20.01 1.83 2.85
CA THR A 100 18.65 2.19 2.45
C THR A 100 18.12 1.18 1.44
N ILE A 101 16.90 0.70 1.67
CA ILE A 101 16.22 -0.27 0.81
C ILE A 101 14.95 0.40 0.29
N GLY A 102 14.68 0.17 -0.99
CA GLY A 102 13.50 0.62 -1.68
C GLY A 102 13.68 0.38 -3.18
N LYS A 103 12.68 0.70 -3.99
CA LYS A 103 12.71 0.43 -5.44
C LYS A 103 13.95 1.00 -6.15
N LYS A 104 14.55 2.08 -5.63
CA LYS A 104 15.78 2.69 -6.18
C LYS A 104 17.04 1.83 -5.98
N THR A 105 17.11 1.04 -4.90
CA THR A 105 18.31 0.26 -4.52
C THR A 105 18.07 -1.26 -4.52
N GLN A 106 16.80 -1.69 -4.57
CA GLN A 106 16.41 -3.08 -4.52
C GLN A 106 16.80 -3.84 -5.80
N ILE A 107 17.24 -5.08 -5.60
CA ILE A 107 17.36 -6.08 -6.66
C ILE A 107 16.27 -7.13 -6.45
N ASN A 108 15.50 -7.43 -7.50
CA ASN A 108 14.51 -8.50 -7.51
C ASN A 108 14.79 -9.51 -8.64
N ASN A 109 13.99 -10.57 -8.71
CA ASN A 109 14.08 -11.61 -9.74
C ASN A 109 13.05 -11.43 -10.87
N PHE A 110 12.50 -10.23 -11.03
CA PHE A 110 11.66 -9.82 -12.17
C PHE A 110 12.52 -9.02 -13.15
N CYS A 111 12.35 -7.69 -13.18
CA CYS A 111 13.11 -6.78 -14.02
C CYS A 111 14.50 -6.43 -13.46
N ILE A 112 14.95 -7.15 -12.43
CA ILE A 112 16.25 -7.00 -11.76
C ILE A 112 16.39 -5.70 -10.98
N SER A 113 16.48 -4.54 -11.64
CA SER A 113 16.72 -3.26 -11.00
C SER A 113 16.11 -2.11 -11.80
N ALA A 114 15.69 -1.05 -11.12
CA ALA A 114 15.30 0.20 -11.77
C ALA A 114 16.51 0.95 -12.35
N GLN A 115 17.70 0.77 -11.77
CA GLN A 115 18.94 1.43 -12.22
C GLN A 115 19.33 0.95 -13.62
N GLY A 116 19.49 1.89 -14.55
CA GLY A 116 19.73 1.63 -15.97
C GLY A 116 18.47 1.24 -16.77
N ASN A 117 17.31 1.15 -16.13
CA ASN A 117 16.01 0.84 -16.72
C ASN A 117 14.95 1.93 -16.45
N GLU A 118 15.39 3.12 -16.03
CA GLU A 118 14.56 4.25 -15.58
C GLU A 118 13.46 4.55 -16.61
N LYS A 119 13.81 4.51 -17.90
CA LYS A 119 12.91 4.68 -19.04
C LYS A 119 11.54 4.03 -18.89
N LYS A 120 11.49 2.79 -18.38
CA LYS A 120 10.23 2.07 -18.10
C LYS A 120 9.90 1.98 -16.63
N CYS A 121 10.88 1.98 -15.73
CA CYS A 121 10.60 1.83 -14.31
C CYS A 121 9.93 3.07 -13.70
N THR A 122 10.33 4.27 -14.14
CA THR A 122 9.87 5.57 -13.60
C THR A 122 8.56 6.03 -14.21
N THR A 123 7.94 5.25 -15.11
CA THR A 123 6.54 5.47 -15.49
C THR A 123 5.59 5.33 -14.30
N CYS A 124 6.02 4.64 -13.24
CA CYS A 124 5.30 4.53 -11.96
C CYS A 124 5.91 5.40 -10.83
N HIS A 125 6.82 6.34 -11.15
CA HIS A 125 7.35 7.29 -10.17
C HIS A 125 6.42 8.50 -10.06
N THR A 126 6.28 9.09 -8.87
CA THR A 126 5.43 10.28 -8.64
C THR A 126 6.14 11.59 -9.02
N GLY A 127 7.07 11.53 -9.97
CA GLY A 127 7.76 12.67 -10.54
C GLY A 127 7.88 12.62 -12.06
N TYR A 128 8.38 13.72 -12.62
CA TYR A 128 8.51 13.93 -14.06
C TYR A 128 9.97 13.84 -14.52
N GLY A 129 10.27 12.89 -15.41
CA GLY A 129 11.54 12.90 -16.15
C GLY A 129 12.72 12.32 -15.40
N TRP A 130 12.50 11.41 -14.44
CA TRP A 130 13.60 10.66 -13.82
C TRP A 130 14.18 9.68 -14.84
N ALA A 131 15.29 10.09 -15.47
CA ALA A 131 15.97 9.38 -16.54
C ALA A 131 17.26 8.69 -16.12
N ASP A 132 17.96 9.22 -15.13
CA ASP A 132 19.24 8.72 -14.64
C ASP A 132 19.58 9.31 -13.25
N ASP A 133 20.84 9.21 -12.84
CA ASP A 133 21.35 9.67 -11.54
C ASP A 133 21.47 11.21 -11.43
N THR A 134 21.23 11.95 -12.51
CA THR A 134 21.23 13.42 -12.51
C THR A 134 19.88 14.04 -12.12
N TYR A 135 18.86 13.20 -11.84
CA TYR A 135 17.53 13.65 -11.45
C TYR A 135 17.57 14.47 -10.15
N ASP A 136 16.93 15.63 -10.17
CA ASP A 136 16.88 16.56 -9.05
C ASP A 136 15.70 16.25 -8.12
N PHE A 137 15.96 15.46 -7.08
CA PHE A 137 14.98 15.15 -6.03
C PHE A 137 14.62 16.35 -5.13
N SER A 138 15.22 17.53 -5.32
CA SER A 138 14.89 18.75 -4.59
C SER A 138 13.95 19.69 -5.36
N ASN A 139 13.65 19.38 -6.62
CA ASN A 139 12.76 20.20 -7.44
C ASN A 139 11.28 19.90 -7.16
N GLU A 140 10.63 20.75 -6.37
CA GLU A 140 9.19 20.65 -6.06
C GLU A 140 8.29 20.66 -7.29
N SER A 141 8.63 21.44 -8.32
CA SER A 141 7.85 21.43 -9.58
C SER A 141 7.96 20.11 -10.34
N GLY A 142 8.91 19.25 -9.95
CA GLY A 142 9.08 17.90 -10.50
C GLY A 142 8.08 16.88 -9.96
N VAL A 143 7.31 17.19 -8.90
CA VAL A 143 6.28 16.30 -8.35
C VAL A 143 5.11 16.16 -9.32
N ASP A 144 4.69 14.94 -9.61
CA ASP A 144 3.54 14.63 -10.46
C ASP A 144 2.26 14.51 -9.61
N CYS A 145 1.57 15.63 -9.43
CA CYS A 145 0.27 15.66 -8.73
C CYS A 145 -0.82 14.89 -9.49
N LEU A 146 -0.72 14.80 -10.82
CA LEU A 146 -1.77 14.22 -11.66
C LEU A 146 -1.79 12.70 -11.61
N ALA A 147 -0.64 12.06 -11.34
CA ALA A 147 -0.52 10.60 -11.24
C ALA A 147 -1.53 9.98 -10.26
N CYS A 148 -1.79 10.66 -9.13
CA CYS A 148 -2.71 10.19 -8.10
C CYS A 148 -4.08 10.87 -8.14
N HIS A 149 -4.15 12.11 -8.64
CA HIS A 149 -5.37 12.92 -8.49
C HIS A 149 -6.16 13.09 -9.78
N ALA A 150 -5.53 13.11 -10.95
CA ALA A 150 -6.24 13.32 -12.21
C ALA A 150 -7.07 12.10 -12.58
N ASP A 151 -8.16 12.35 -13.33
CA ASP A 151 -9.01 11.28 -13.81
C ASP A 151 -8.20 10.22 -14.56
N ALA A 152 -8.38 8.97 -14.15
CA ALA A 152 -7.66 7.86 -14.72
C ALA A 152 -7.77 7.77 -16.26
N ALA A 153 -8.90 8.21 -16.84
CA ALA A 153 -9.15 8.22 -18.26
C ALA A 153 -8.50 9.39 -19.02
N LEU A 154 -8.09 10.46 -18.34
CA LEU A 154 -7.57 11.68 -18.95
C LEU A 154 -6.05 11.85 -18.80
N TYR A 155 -5.45 11.17 -17.83
CA TYR A 155 -4.02 11.30 -17.54
C TYR A 155 -3.32 9.96 -17.63
N ASN A 156 -2.21 9.86 -18.35
CA ASN A 156 -1.36 8.67 -18.31
C ASN A 156 0.10 9.05 -18.52
N LYS A 157 1.00 8.31 -17.86
CA LYS A 157 2.44 8.53 -17.95
C LYS A 157 3.01 7.77 -19.13
N GLY A 158 3.93 8.43 -19.84
CA GLY A 158 4.81 7.87 -20.85
C GLY A 158 6.19 7.55 -20.27
N GLU A 159 7.19 7.52 -21.15
CA GLU A 159 8.56 7.15 -20.79
C GLU A 159 9.17 8.15 -19.80
N TYR A 160 10.02 7.65 -18.91
CA TYR A 160 10.67 8.44 -17.84
C TYR A 160 9.69 9.13 -16.87
N GLY A 161 8.43 8.71 -16.85
CA GLY A 161 7.40 9.30 -16.00
C GLY A 161 6.89 10.65 -16.50
N LEU A 162 7.21 11.07 -17.72
CA LEU A 162 6.61 12.26 -18.34
C LEU A 162 5.14 11.97 -18.71
N PRO A 163 4.25 12.97 -18.79
CA PRO A 163 2.92 12.78 -19.39
C PRO A 163 3.03 12.23 -20.82
N ALA A 164 2.15 11.32 -21.22
CA ALA A 164 2.14 10.85 -22.60
C ALA A 164 1.76 11.99 -23.57
N GLU A 165 2.28 11.95 -24.80
CA GLU A 165 2.08 13.01 -25.80
C GLU A 165 0.60 13.30 -26.13
N THR A 166 -0.29 12.34 -25.90
CA THR A 166 -1.72 12.46 -26.19
C THR A 166 -2.53 13.11 -25.05
N VAL A 167 -1.91 13.38 -23.91
CA VAL A 167 -2.58 13.91 -22.72
C VAL A 167 -2.87 15.41 -22.90
N ASP A 168 -4.12 15.80 -22.72
CA ASP A 168 -4.49 17.19 -22.50
C ASP A 168 -4.28 17.52 -21.01
N LEU A 169 -3.16 18.18 -20.71
CA LEU A 169 -2.79 18.55 -19.34
C LEU A 169 -3.78 19.49 -18.68
N THR A 170 -4.48 20.32 -19.46
CA THR A 170 -5.50 21.23 -18.91
C THR A 170 -6.70 20.43 -18.44
N ALA A 171 -7.19 19.53 -19.28
CA ALA A 171 -8.30 18.65 -18.93
C ALA A 171 -7.96 17.73 -17.76
N ALA A 172 -6.74 17.16 -17.75
CA ALA A 172 -6.25 16.34 -16.64
C ALA A 172 -6.21 17.14 -15.32
N ALA A 173 -5.63 18.34 -15.32
CA ALA A 173 -5.55 19.19 -14.14
C ALA A 173 -6.91 19.69 -13.65
N GLN A 174 -7.88 19.90 -14.54
CA GLN A 174 -9.25 20.25 -14.19
C GLN A 174 -10.05 19.08 -13.58
N SER A 175 -9.62 17.85 -13.85
CA SER A 175 -10.29 16.63 -13.41
C SER A 175 -9.82 16.09 -12.05
N VAL A 176 -8.86 16.79 -11.41
CA VAL A 176 -8.23 16.31 -10.17
C VAL A 176 -9.27 16.08 -9.08
N ARG A 177 -9.11 15.02 -8.30
CA ARG A 177 -10.02 14.58 -7.24
C ARG A 177 -9.28 13.78 -6.16
N ALA A 178 -10.00 13.36 -5.13
CA ALA A 178 -9.48 12.33 -4.22
C ALA A 178 -9.21 11.03 -5.02
N PRO A 179 -8.07 10.35 -4.80
CA PRO A 179 -7.71 9.15 -5.54
C PRO A 179 -8.73 8.05 -5.33
N THR A 180 -8.99 7.29 -6.39
CA THR A 180 -9.75 6.04 -6.32
C THR A 180 -8.81 4.85 -6.52
N ARG A 181 -9.37 3.64 -6.56
CA ARG A 181 -8.60 2.43 -6.87
C ARG A 181 -7.95 2.49 -8.26
N GLU A 182 -8.52 3.26 -9.20
CA GLU A 182 -8.00 3.41 -10.55
C GLU A 182 -6.65 4.13 -10.57
N GLU A 183 -6.53 5.26 -9.86
CA GLU A 183 -5.29 6.04 -9.82
C GLU A 183 -4.16 5.28 -9.11
N CYS A 184 -4.43 4.61 -7.99
CA CYS A 184 -3.45 3.74 -7.33
C CYS A 184 -3.05 2.56 -8.24
N GLY A 185 -4.05 1.92 -8.86
CA GLY A 185 -3.86 0.71 -9.66
C GLY A 185 -2.99 0.89 -10.90
N LYS A 186 -2.91 2.10 -11.46
CA LYS A 186 -2.00 2.40 -12.60
C LYS A 186 -0.54 2.03 -12.35
N CYS A 187 -0.12 2.08 -11.09
CA CYS A 187 1.23 1.72 -10.67
C CYS A 187 1.26 0.41 -9.88
N HIS A 188 0.21 0.09 -9.13
CA HIS A 188 0.19 -1.03 -8.19
C HIS A 188 -0.33 -2.34 -8.78
N PHE A 189 -1.15 -2.30 -9.84
CA PHE A 189 -1.71 -3.50 -10.47
C PHE A 189 -0.82 -4.02 -11.62
N ASP A 190 -0.07 -3.12 -12.25
CA ASP A 190 0.93 -3.46 -13.27
C ASP A 190 2.35 -3.43 -12.68
N GLY A 191 3.03 -4.57 -12.69
CA GLY A 191 4.41 -4.67 -12.21
C GLY A 191 5.10 -5.90 -12.78
N GLY A 192 6.37 -5.79 -13.16
CA GLY A 192 7.06 -6.90 -13.85
C GLY A 192 6.67 -7.04 -15.33
N GLY A 193 5.95 -6.05 -15.88
CA GLY A 193 5.61 -5.94 -17.30
C GLY A 193 4.21 -6.46 -17.65
N GLY A 194 3.24 -6.31 -16.75
CA GLY A 194 1.83 -6.61 -16.98
C GLY A 194 1.00 -6.62 -15.69
N ASN A 195 -0.32 -6.54 -15.87
CA ASN A 195 -1.32 -6.70 -14.82
C ASN A 195 -1.15 -8.02 -14.04
N GLY A 196 -1.15 -7.96 -12.71
CA GLY A 196 -1.11 -9.12 -11.82
C GLY A 196 0.20 -9.94 -11.87
N VAL A 197 1.20 -9.51 -12.66
CA VAL A 197 2.42 -10.28 -12.90
C VAL A 197 3.28 -10.38 -11.64
N LYS A 198 3.45 -9.28 -10.88
CA LYS A 198 4.32 -9.22 -9.70
C LYS A 198 3.59 -9.51 -8.37
N HIS A 199 2.50 -8.80 -8.10
CA HIS A 199 1.73 -8.93 -6.87
C HIS A 199 0.45 -9.72 -7.18
N GLY A 200 0.36 -10.96 -6.72
CA GLY A 200 -0.79 -11.82 -7.02
C GLY A 200 -2.08 -11.40 -6.30
N ASP A 201 -1.99 -10.53 -5.30
CA ASP A 201 -3.11 -9.97 -4.55
C ASP A 201 -3.62 -8.63 -5.11
N LEU A 202 -2.93 -8.05 -6.10
CA LEU A 202 -3.27 -6.75 -6.69
C LEU A 202 -3.28 -6.83 -8.23
N ASP A 203 -4.47 -6.78 -8.82
CA ASP A 203 -4.70 -6.79 -10.27
C ASP A 203 -5.89 -5.89 -10.66
N GLU A 204 -6.05 -5.59 -11.95
CA GLU A 204 -7.09 -4.70 -12.51
C GLU A 204 -8.53 -5.08 -12.14
N SER A 205 -8.79 -6.33 -11.73
CA SER A 205 -10.11 -6.72 -11.21
C SER A 205 -10.50 -5.96 -9.95
N LEU A 206 -9.54 -5.34 -9.25
CA LEU A 206 -9.75 -4.50 -8.08
C LEU A 206 -10.22 -3.08 -8.40
N TYR A 207 -10.35 -2.67 -9.67
CA TYR A 207 -11.03 -1.40 -9.98
C TYR A 207 -12.49 -1.45 -9.53
N PHE A 208 -13.17 -2.55 -9.85
CA PHE A 208 -14.59 -2.78 -9.51
C PHE A 208 -14.81 -4.25 -9.11
N PRO A 209 -14.22 -4.71 -7.99
CA PRO A 209 -14.26 -6.12 -7.61
C PRO A 209 -15.63 -6.50 -7.09
N SER A 210 -15.97 -7.78 -7.21
CA SER A 210 -17.06 -8.39 -6.44
C SER A 210 -16.54 -8.91 -5.09
N GLU A 211 -17.46 -9.19 -4.16
CA GLU A 211 -17.12 -9.67 -2.80
C GLU A 211 -16.22 -10.92 -2.77
N ASN A 212 -16.31 -11.79 -3.78
CA ASN A 212 -15.48 -13.00 -3.88
C ASN A 212 -14.03 -12.73 -4.29
N ILE A 213 -13.71 -11.51 -4.76
CA ILE A 213 -12.34 -11.08 -5.02
C ILE A 213 -11.80 -10.38 -3.77
N ASP A 214 -12.54 -9.40 -3.25
CA ASP A 214 -12.20 -8.71 -2.00
C ASP A 214 -13.48 -8.23 -1.29
N VAL A 215 -13.61 -8.53 0.00
CA VAL A 215 -14.79 -8.18 0.79
C VAL A 215 -14.85 -6.70 1.17
N HIS A 216 -13.70 -6.04 1.33
CA HIS A 216 -13.62 -4.62 1.70
C HIS A 216 -13.84 -3.75 0.47
N MET A 217 -13.11 -3.99 -0.62
CA MET A 217 -13.24 -3.24 -1.86
C MET A 217 -14.48 -3.65 -2.65
N GLY A 218 -14.91 -4.91 -2.60
CA GLY A 218 -16.02 -5.40 -3.43
C GLY A 218 -17.40 -5.28 -2.78
N ARG A 219 -17.54 -5.68 -1.51
CA ARG A 219 -18.83 -5.57 -0.80
C ARG A 219 -19.00 -4.21 -0.14
N LEU A 220 -17.95 -3.68 0.50
CA LEU A 220 -18.02 -2.41 1.24
C LEU A 220 -17.61 -1.20 0.39
N ASN A 221 -17.13 -1.44 -0.82
CA ASN A 221 -16.66 -0.42 -1.76
C ASN A 221 -15.53 0.48 -1.21
N PHE A 222 -14.63 -0.08 -0.41
CA PHE A 222 -13.47 0.65 0.11
C PHE A 222 -12.53 1.10 -1.01
N LEU A 223 -12.03 2.31 -0.89
CA LEU A 223 -10.88 2.83 -1.61
C LEU A 223 -9.59 2.38 -0.90
N CYS A 224 -8.45 2.50 -1.58
CA CYS A 224 -7.16 2.20 -0.97
C CYS A 224 -6.93 3.05 0.29
N THR A 225 -7.31 4.32 0.24
CA THR A 225 -7.16 5.32 1.33
C THR A 225 -8.04 5.08 2.54
N ASP A 226 -9.08 4.22 2.46
CA ASP A 226 -9.88 3.86 3.64
C ASP A 226 -9.05 3.06 4.66
N CYS A 227 -8.10 2.26 4.16
CA CYS A 227 -7.17 1.47 4.98
C CYS A 227 -5.78 2.12 5.03
N HIS A 228 -5.26 2.56 3.88
CA HIS A 228 -4.01 3.30 3.74
C HIS A 228 -4.23 4.77 4.09
N GLN A 229 -4.66 5.01 5.33
CA GLN A 229 -4.95 6.35 5.84
C GLN A 229 -3.72 7.23 5.65
N THR A 230 -3.94 8.43 5.14
CA THR A 230 -2.89 9.33 4.67
C THR A 230 -3.00 10.65 5.41
N GLU A 231 -1.90 11.10 6.00
CA GLU A 231 -1.76 12.40 6.64
C GLU A 231 -0.54 13.09 6.03
N ASP A 232 -0.65 14.36 5.65
CA ASP A 232 0.43 15.12 5.00
C ASP A 232 1.11 14.35 3.85
N HIS A 233 0.30 13.74 2.98
CA HIS A 233 0.70 12.86 1.87
C HIS A 233 1.51 11.60 2.25
N GLU A 234 1.80 11.35 3.54
CA GLU A 234 2.42 10.11 4.00
C GLU A 234 1.37 9.00 4.04
N ILE A 235 1.42 8.13 3.02
CA ILE A 235 0.48 7.01 2.87
C ILE A 235 0.91 5.88 3.80
N LYS A 236 0.07 5.54 4.80
CA LYS A 236 0.34 4.43 5.72
C LYS A 236 0.47 3.11 4.96
N GLY A 237 1.37 2.25 5.40
CA GLY A 237 1.56 0.90 4.85
C GLY A 237 2.89 0.74 4.13
N LYS A 238 3.86 0.12 4.81
CA LYS A 238 5.16 -0.23 4.22
C LYS A 238 5.18 -1.69 3.73
N LEU A 239 5.77 -1.93 2.56
CA LEU A 239 5.94 -3.27 1.99
C LEU A 239 7.14 -3.99 2.63
N LEU A 240 6.95 -5.22 3.10
CA LEU A 240 8.02 -6.06 3.69
C LEU A 240 9.17 -6.35 2.71
N GLY A 241 8.90 -6.50 1.42
CA GLY A 241 9.95 -6.71 0.41
C GLY A 241 10.95 -5.55 0.29
N ASP A 242 10.51 -4.35 0.67
CA ASP A 242 11.28 -3.11 0.53
C ASP A 242 11.83 -2.63 1.88
N ASN A 243 11.49 -3.31 2.99
CA ASN A 243 11.82 -2.89 4.34
C ASN A 243 12.23 -4.10 5.21
N ILE A 244 13.39 -4.03 5.86
CA ILE A 244 13.86 -5.11 6.75
C ILE A 244 13.11 -5.14 8.07
N THR A 245 12.79 -3.96 8.60
CA THR A 245 12.01 -3.78 9.82
C THR A 245 10.92 -2.78 9.53
N ILE A 246 9.70 -3.06 9.96
CA ILE A 246 8.58 -2.13 9.83
C ILE A 246 8.00 -1.89 11.21
N SER A 247 7.94 -0.62 11.61
CA SER A 247 7.24 -0.21 12.83
C SER A 247 5.77 -0.63 12.75
N PRO A 248 5.16 -1.16 13.82
CA PRO A 248 3.72 -1.44 13.83
C PRO A 248 2.86 -0.23 13.46
N ALA A 249 3.31 0.99 13.78
CA ALA A 249 2.60 2.23 13.42
C ALA A 249 2.55 2.48 11.90
N ASP A 250 3.54 1.99 11.16
CA ASP A 250 3.67 2.20 9.71
C ASP A 250 2.95 1.10 8.90
N GLN A 251 2.30 0.13 9.57
CA GLN A 251 1.58 -0.97 8.93
C GLN A 251 0.08 -0.71 8.93
N VAL A 252 -0.56 -1.05 7.82
CA VAL A 252 -2.02 -1.23 7.81
C VAL A 252 -2.33 -2.55 8.50
N SER A 253 -3.05 -2.49 9.62
CA SER A 253 -3.38 -3.66 10.43
C SER A 253 -4.87 -3.94 10.39
N CYS A 254 -5.25 -5.22 10.36
CA CYS A 254 -6.65 -5.61 10.53
C CYS A 254 -7.24 -5.07 11.84
N GLN A 255 -6.39 -4.89 12.86
CA GLN A 255 -6.77 -4.38 14.18
C GLN A 255 -6.94 -2.86 14.22
N ASP A 256 -6.63 -2.15 13.12
CA ASP A 256 -6.97 -0.73 13.01
C ASP A 256 -8.50 -0.54 13.04
N CYS A 257 -9.27 -1.51 12.52
CA CYS A 257 -10.74 -1.51 12.57
C CYS A 257 -11.32 -2.68 13.40
N HIS A 258 -10.73 -3.86 13.35
CA HIS A 258 -11.23 -5.06 14.03
C HIS A 258 -10.52 -5.27 15.37
N GLN A 259 -11.05 -4.67 16.44
CA GLN A 259 -10.46 -4.75 17.78
C GLN A 259 -11.22 -5.71 18.70
N GLY A 260 -10.54 -6.17 19.75
CA GLY A 260 -11.16 -6.96 20.80
C GLY A 260 -11.39 -8.43 20.43
N THR A 261 -12.55 -8.96 20.81
CA THR A 261 -12.91 -10.38 20.61
C THR A 261 -13.76 -10.50 19.35
N ILE A 262 -13.12 -10.76 18.22
CA ILE A 262 -13.75 -10.67 16.89
C ILE A 262 -14.52 -11.95 16.51
N HIS A 263 -14.07 -13.10 17.03
CA HIS A 263 -14.65 -14.40 16.71
C HIS A 263 -15.55 -14.91 17.83
N ASP A 264 -16.69 -15.49 17.49
CA ASP A 264 -17.57 -16.17 18.47
C ASP A 264 -16.86 -17.35 19.18
N ASP A 265 -15.99 -18.05 18.46
CA ASP A 265 -15.19 -19.15 19.01
C ASP A 265 -13.92 -18.61 19.69
N GLU A 266 -13.88 -18.65 21.02
CA GLU A 266 -12.75 -18.20 21.81
C GLU A 266 -11.43 -18.88 21.43
N ARG A 267 -11.46 -20.11 20.90
CA ARG A 267 -10.25 -20.81 20.44
C ARG A 267 -9.64 -20.08 19.25
N ILE A 268 -10.43 -19.50 18.36
CA ILE A 268 -9.92 -18.75 17.20
C ILE A 268 -9.29 -17.44 17.67
N ASN A 269 -9.89 -16.75 18.65
CA ASN A 269 -9.27 -15.56 19.24
C ASN A 269 -7.92 -15.88 19.90
N GLN A 270 -7.72 -17.07 20.47
CA GLN A 270 -6.41 -17.48 20.97
C GLN A 270 -5.36 -17.66 19.85
N HIS A 271 -5.78 -17.96 18.62
CA HIS A 271 -4.83 -18.08 17.50
C HIS A 271 -4.29 -16.73 17.04
N THR A 272 -5.03 -15.62 17.25
CA THR A 272 -4.60 -14.30 16.77
C THR A 272 -3.32 -13.80 17.46
N ASP A 273 -2.95 -14.41 18.59
CA ASP A 273 -1.68 -14.15 19.29
C ASP A 273 -0.45 -14.69 18.53
N THR A 274 -0.64 -15.57 17.55
CA THR A 274 0.47 -16.27 16.85
C THR A 274 0.28 -16.35 15.34
N VAL A 275 -0.95 -16.38 14.85
CA VAL A 275 -1.29 -16.51 13.44
C VAL A 275 -1.86 -15.19 12.93
N ALA A 276 -1.20 -14.60 11.92
CA ALA A 276 -1.66 -13.39 11.27
C ALA A 276 -3.04 -13.61 10.60
N CYS A 277 -3.94 -12.63 10.71
CA CYS A 277 -5.31 -12.70 10.19
C CYS A 277 -5.36 -13.12 8.71
N GLN A 278 -4.44 -12.58 7.91
CA GLN A 278 -4.30 -12.84 6.48
C GLN A 278 -4.10 -14.33 6.17
N THR A 279 -3.47 -15.09 7.07
CA THR A 279 -3.26 -16.55 6.90
C THR A 279 -4.58 -17.30 6.76
N CYS A 280 -5.60 -16.87 7.51
CA CYS A 280 -6.92 -17.49 7.51
C CYS A 280 -7.88 -16.79 6.54
N HIS A 281 -7.77 -15.47 6.41
CA HIS A 281 -8.73 -14.63 5.68
C HIS A 281 -8.32 -14.30 4.24
N VAL A 282 -7.10 -14.59 3.83
CA VAL A 282 -6.61 -14.50 2.45
C VAL A 282 -6.05 -15.87 2.02
N PRO A 283 -6.91 -16.89 1.83
CA PRO A 283 -6.47 -18.26 1.60
C PRO A 283 -5.90 -18.50 0.19
N ALA A 284 -6.13 -17.57 -0.74
CA ALA A 284 -5.67 -17.64 -2.11
C ALA A 284 -5.47 -16.23 -2.68
N MET A 285 -4.60 -16.14 -3.68
CA MET A 285 -4.30 -14.95 -4.48
C MET A 285 -4.38 -15.34 -5.96
N ALA A 286 -4.27 -14.36 -6.86
CA ALA A 286 -4.37 -14.54 -8.32
C ALA A 286 -5.71 -15.19 -8.70
N LEU A 287 -6.80 -14.70 -8.08
CA LEU A 287 -8.15 -15.27 -8.22
C LEU A 287 -8.76 -14.99 -9.59
N LYS A 288 -8.40 -13.87 -10.20
CA LYS A 288 -8.94 -13.44 -11.49
C LYS A 288 -7.92 -13.56 -12.62
N ASP A 289 -6.75 -12.98 -12.42
CA ASP A 289 -5.64 -12.99 -13.38
C ASP A 289 -4.45 -13.79 -12.84
N PRO A 290 -3.69 -14.46 -13.73
CA PRO A 290 -2.55 -15.28 -13.32
C PRO A 290 -1.36 -14.41 -12.88
N THR A 291 -0.68 -14.84 -11.82
CA THR A 291 0.58 -14.22 -11.38
C THR A 291 1.79 -15.04 -11.79
N LYS A 292 2.93 -14.37 -12.03
CA LYS A 292 4.15 -15.05 -12.46
C LYS A 292 4.86 -15.67 -11.26
N THR A 293 4.89 -16.99 -11.20
CA THR A 293 5.57 -17.75 -10.14
C THR A 293 7.02 -18.11 -10.49
N TYR A 294 7.40 -17.94 -11.75
CA TYR A 294 8.71 -18.32 -12.25
C TYR A 294 9.13 -17.45 -13.44
N TRP A 295 10.40 -17.05 -13.44
CA TRP A 295 11.03 -16.31 -14.52
C TRP A 295 12.46 -16.82 -14.71
N ASP A 296 12.72 -17.47 -15.85
CA ASP A 296 14.05 -17.96 -16.22
C ASP A 296 14.70 -17.04 -17.25
N LEU A 297 15.58 -16.14 -16.82
CA LEU A 297 16.32 -15.27 -17.74
C LEU A 297 17.39 -16.02 -18.55
N SER A 298 17.74 -17.27 -18.19
CA SER A 298 18.79 -18.04 -18.88
C SER A 298 18.37 -18.53 -20.27
N THR A 299 17.05 -18.59 -20.53
CA THR A 299 16.45 -19.00 -21.81
C THR A 299 16.22 -17.82 -22.76
N ALA A 300 16.42 -16.58 -22.31
CA ALA A 300 16.24 -15.39 -23.11
C ALA A 300 17.14 -15.40 -24.36
N GLY A 301 16.64 -14.80 -25.45
CA GLY A 301 17.36 -14.66 -26.72
C GLY A 301 17.33 -15.89 -27.64
N GLN A 302 16.81 -17.04 -27.18
CA GLN A 302 16.64 -18.23 -28.03
C GLN A 302 15.53 -18.02 -29.07
N ASP A 303 15.70 -18.66 -30.24
CA ASP A 303 14.69 -18.63 -31.31
C ASP A 303 13.69 -19.78 -31.12
N LEU A 304 12.87 -19.68 -30.08
CA LEU A 304 11.75 -20.59 -29.79
C LEU A 304 10.41 -19.92 -30.16
N PRO A 305 9.35 -20.70 -30.41
CA PRO A 305 8.00 -20.13 -30.53
C PRO A 305 7.62 -19.34 -29.28
N GLU A 306 7.21 -18.08 -29.45
CA GLU A 306 6.79 -17.23 -28.34
C GLU A 306 5.37 -17.59 -27.86
N ASP A 307 5.22 -17.61 -26.54
CA ASP A 307 3.97 -17.76 -25.83
C ASP A 307 3.99 -16.81 -24.63
N HIS A 308 2.94 -16.00 -24.51
CA HIS A 308 2.89 -14.92 -23.51
C HIS A 308 3.11 -15.40 -22.06
N TYR A 309 2.72 -16.64 -21.74
CA TYR A 309 2.80 -17.17 -20.39
C TYR A 309 4.09 -17.95 -20.12
N THR A 310 4.62 -18.62 -21.13
CA THR A 310 5.68 -19.61 -20.94
C THR A 310 7.02 -19.23 -21.56
N TYR A 311 7.06 -18.43 -22.63
CA TYR A 311 8.32 -18.02 -23.26
C TYR A 311 8.20 -16.72 -24.07
N LEU A 312 9.03 -15.73 -23.77
CA LEU A 312 9.25 -14.57 -24.64
C LEU A 312 10.73 -14.40 -24.91
N LYS A 313 11.13 -14.21 -26.17
CA LYS A 313 12.54 -14.08 -26.55
C LYS A 313 13.26 -12.97 -25.78
N ILE A 314 12.55 -11.88 -25.48
CA ILE A 314 13.08 -10.72 -24.78
C ILE A 314 13.30 -10.92 -23.27
N LYS A 315 12.73 -11.98 -22.68
CA LYS A 315 12.65 -12.14 -21.22
C LYS A 315 12.97 -13.56 -20.74
N GLY A 316 12.95 -14.54 -21.64
CA GLY A 316 13.11 -15.97 -21.31
C GLY A 316 11.81 -16.66 -20.99
#